data_AF-A0A7V2S3T1-F1
#
_entry.id   AF-A0A7V2S3T1-F1
#
_cell.length_a   1.000
_cell.length_b   1.000
_cell.length_c   1.000
_cell.angle_alpha   90.00
_cell.angle_beta   90.00
_cell.angle_gamma   90.00
#
_symmetry.space_group_name_H-M   'P 1'
#
loop_
_entity.id
_entity.type
_entity.pdbx_description
1 polymer ?
#
loop_
_entity_poly.entity_id
_entity_poly.type
_entity_poly.pdbx_seq_one_letter_code
_entity_poly.pdbx_strand_id
1 'polypeptide(L)'
;EMAGAIVLIYNHHQRELQSQATRVQHDYHHLILSVQHVHLDHENCLETLAVKGKAHELETLSNQLVSIKGMQYGTLVLTGNL
;
A
#
# COMPACT_ATOMS: atom_id res chain seq x y z
N GLU A 1 17.05 -7.45 6.26
CA GLU A 1 15.85 -6.71 5.83
C GLU A 1 15.56 -7.06 4.39
N MET A 2 14.32 -6.90 3.95
CA MET A 2 13.89 -7.14 2.58
C MET A 2 13.39 -5.83 1.98
N ALA A 3 13.50 -5.71 0.66
CA ALA A 3 12.79 -4.69 -0.10
C ALA A 3 11.57 -5.32 -0.79
N GLY A 4 10.62 -4.48 -1.18
CA GLY A 4 9.44 -4.93 -1.88
C GLY A 4 8.59 -3.79 -2.41
N ALA A 5 7.45 -4.17 -2.97
CA ALA A 5 6.42 -3.25 -3.38
C ALA A 5 5.05 -3.74 -2.90
N ILE A 6 4.24 -2.83 -2.36
CA ILE A 6 2.80 -3.06 -2.16
C ILE A 6 2.08 -2.38 -3.32
N VAL A 7 1.25 -3.12 -4.03
CA VAL A 7 0.45 -2.59 -5.15
C VAL A 7 -1.02 -2.63 -4.75
N LEU A 8 -1.70 -1.50 -4.81
CA LEU A 8 -3.09 -1.32 -4.40
C LEU A 8 -3.92 -0.77 -5.55
N ILE A 9 -5.17 -1.23 -5.68
CA ILE A 9 -6.17 -0.63 -6.57
C ILE A 9 -7.42 -0.34 -5.76
N TYR A 10 -7.94 0.89 -5.88
CA TYR A 10 -9.15 1.31 -5.20
C TYR A 10 -9.90 2.39 -5.98
N ASN A 11 -11.21 2.52 -5.71
CA ASN A 11 -12.03 3.58 -6.27
C ASN A 11 -11.94 4.85 -5.40
N HIS A 12 -11.49 5.98 -5.95
CA HIS A 12 -11.27 7.21 -5.19
C HIS A 12 -12.56 7.98 -4.83
N HIS A 13 -13.71 7.61 -5.40
CA HIS A 13 -15.01 8.09 -4.94
C HIS A 13 -15.46 7.44 -3.63
N GLN A 14 -14.81 6.33 -3.21
CA GLN A 14 -15.07 5.73 -1.90
C GLN A 14 -14.61 6.67 -0.80
N ARG A 15 -15.58 7.22 -0.06
CA ARG A 15 -15.31 8.14 1.05
C ARG A 15 -14.40 7.48 2.08
N GLU A 16 -13.46 8.26 2.59
CA GLU A 16 -12.50 7.90 3.64
C GLU A 16 -11.47 6.83 3.30
N LEU A 17 -11.56 6.13 2.16
CA LEU A 17 -10.61 5.08 1.81
C LEU A 17 -9.18 5.65 1.71
N GLN A 18 -9.00 6.72 0.93
CA GLN A 18 -7.69 7.35 0.76
C GLN A 18 -7.15 7.91 2.07
N SER A 19 -8.00 8.52 2.91
CA SER A 19 -7.55 9.07 4.20
C SER A 19 -7.18 7.98 5.20
N GLN A 20 -7.90 6.86 5.21
CA GLN A 20 -7.55 5.68 6.01
C GLN A 20 -6.25 5.05 5.52
N ALA A 21 -6.06 4.91 4.21
CA ALA A 21 -4.82 4.39 3.61
C ALA A 21 -3.63 5.28 3.98
N THR A 22 -3.78 6.60 3.83
CA THR A 22 -2.76 7.59 4.19
C THR A 22 -2.42 7.50 5.69
N ARG A 23 -3.41 7.32 6.57
CA ARG A 23 -3.17 7.15 8.01
C ARG A 23 -2.34 5.90 8.31
N VAL A 24 -2.70 4.76 7.73
CA VAL A 24 -1.90 3.52 7.85
C VAL A 24 -0.48 3.74 7.32
N GLN A 25 -0.33 4.38 6.17
CA GLN A 25 0.99 4.70 5.61
C GLN A 25 1.82 5.58 6.56
N HIS A 26 1.20 6.58 7.20
CA HIS A 26 1.87 7.43 8.18
C HIS A 26 2.33 6.67 9.43
N ASP A 27 1.50 5.77 9.96
CA ASP A 27 1.84 4.94 11.12
C ASP A 27 3.04 4.02 10.82
N TYR A 28 3.19 3.59 9.56
CA TYR A 28 4.27 2.74 9.07
C TYR A 28 5.31 3.47 8.20
N HIS A 29 5.43 4.80 8.31
CA HIS A 29 6.29 5.60 7.42
C HIS A 29 7.75 5.12 7.37
N HIS A 30 8.25 4.55 8.47
CA HIS A 30 9.60 4.02 8.59
C HIS A 30 9.86 2.78 7.70
N LEU A 31 8.82 2.13 7.19
CA LEU A 31 8.89 1.01 6.26
C LEU A 31 8.69 1.43 4.79
N ILE A 32 8.22 2.65 4.53
CA ILE A 32 7.80 3.13 3.21
C ILE A 32 8.85 4.10 2.67
N LEU A 33 9.49 3.72 1.57
CA LEU A 33 10.50 4.54 0.90
C LEU A 33 9.86 5.61 0.00
N SER A 34 8.78 5.24 -0.68
CA SER A 34 8.02 6.14 -1.55
C SER A 34 6.63 5.58 -1.84
N VAL A 35 5.69 6.47 -2.14
CA VAL A 35 4.37 6.11 -2.64
C VAL A 35 4.15 6.82 -3.98
N GLN A 36 3.76 6.06 -5.00
CA GLN A 36 3.30 6.59 -6.27
C GLN A 36 1.80 6.35 -6.38
N HIS A 37 1.05 7.40 -6.69
CA HIS A 37 -0.38 7.35 -6.97
C HIS A 37 -0.63 7.68 -8.44
N VAL A 38 -1.40 6.86 -9.13
CA VAL A 38 -1.76 7.02 -10.53
C VAL A 38 -3.27 6.88 -10.68
N HIS A 39 -3.91 7.87 -11.29
CA HIS A 39 -5.29 7.74 -11.74
C HIS A 39 -5.32 6.84 -12.98
N LEU A 40 -5.85 5.63 -12.86
CA LEU A 40 -5.96 4.68 -13.98
C LEU A 40 -7.10 5.08 -14.92
N ASP A 41 -8.21 5.51 -14.33
CA ASP A 41 -9.39 6.01 -15.01
C ASP A 41 -10.16 6.98 -14.10
N HIS A 42 -11.38 7.35 -14.47
CA HIS A 42 -12.20 8.29 -13.72
C HIS A 42 -12.58 7.78 -12.31
N GLU A 43 -12.57 6.48 -12.06
CA GLU A 43 -12.99 5.90 -10.79
C GLU A 43 -11.81 5.32 -10.01
N ASN A 44 -10.85 4.68 -10.70
CA ASN A 44 -9.85 3.83 -10.08
C ASN A 44 -8.47 4.50 -10.00
N CYS A 45 -7.83 4.31 -8.86
CA CYS A 45 -6.44 4.69 -8.61
C CYS A 45 -5.59 3.43 -8.39
N LEU A 46 -4.38 3.47 -8.92
CA LEU A 46 -3.29 2.55 -8.62
C LEU A 46 -2.34 3.25 -7.65
N GLU A 47 -2.08 2.63 -6.51
CA GLU A 47 -0.98 3.03 -5.63
C GLU A 47 0.10 1.96 -5.61
N THR A 48 1.35 2.38 -5.77
CA THR A 48 2.52 1.52 -5.56
C THR A 48 3.39 2.10 -4.46
N LEU A 49 3.63 1.31 -3.43
CA LEU A 49 4.43 1.68 -2.28
C LEU A 49 5.74 0.88 -2.35
N ALA A 50 6.86 1.56 -2.54
CA ALA A 50 8.18 0.94 -2.38
C ALA A 50 8.46 0.82 -0.87
N VAL A 51 8.79 -0.38 -0.41
CA VAL A 51 8.93 -0.67 1.03
C VAL A 51 10.23 -1.38 1.36
N LYS A 52 10.73 -1.19 2.58
CA LYS A 52 11.90 -1.89 3.11
C LYS A 52 11.77 -2.11 4.62
N GLY A 53 12.06 -3.32 5.09
CA GLY A 53 11.97 -3.66 6.51
C GLY A 53 12.09 -5.15 6.79
N LYS A 54 11.64 -5.61 7.97
CA LYS A 54 11.51 -7.04 8.26
C LYS A 54 10.27 -7.58 7.56
N ALA A 55 10.35 -8.81 7.03
CA ALA A 55 9.27 -9.41 6.25
C ALA A 55 7.90 -9.34 6.95
N HIS A 56 7.84 -9.72 8.24
CA HIS A 56 6.60 -9.69 9.01
C HIS A 56 6.02 -8.28 9.21
N GLU A 57 6.86 -7.25 9.28
CA GLU A 57 6.41 -5.85 9.40
C GLU A 57 5.82 -5.38 8.07
N LEU A 58 6.44 -5.76 6.95
CA LEU A 58 5.95 -5.47 5.59
C LEU A 58 4.64 -6.20 5.27
N GLU A 59 4.52 -7.47 5.68
CA GLU A 59 3.28 -8.24 5.59
C GLU A 59 2.17 -7.61 6.44
N THR A 60 2.51 -7.16 7.65
CA THR A 60 1.55 -6.48 8.54
C THR A 60 1.03 -5.19 7.91
N LEU A 61 1.92 -4.34 7.38
CA LEU A 61 1.55 -3.12 6.65
C LEU A 61 0.64 -3.44 5.45
N SER A 62 1.02 -4.42 4.63
CA SER A 62 0.21 -4.84 3.48
C SER A 62 -1.18 -5.31 3.92
N ASN A 63 -1.28 -6.13 4.96
CA ASN A 63 -2.56 -6.62 5.48
C ASN A 63 -3.44 -5.48 5.99
N GLN A 64 -2.88 -4.49 6.70
CA GLN A 64 -3.63 -3.31 7.15
C GLN A 64 -4.20 -2.54 5.95
N LEU A 65 -3.39 -2.27 4.93
CA LEU A 65 -3.83 -1.56 3.72
C LEU A 65 -4.90 -2.34 2.94
N VAL A 66 -4.69 -3.64 2.73
CA VAL A 66 -5.64 -4.52 2.02
C VAL A 66 -6.98 -4.63 2.77
N SER A 67 -6.96 -4.57 4.10
CA SER A 67 -8.17 -4.70 4.93
C SER A 67 -9.07 -3.47 4.92
N ILE A 68 -8.62 -2.34 4.35
CA ILE A 68 -9.42 -1.11 4.27
C ILE A 68 -10.67 -1.38 3.41
N LYS A 69 -11.85 -1.05 3.95
CA LYS A 69 -13.11 -1.24 3.26
C LYS A 69 -13.12 -0.49 1.93
N GLY A 70 -13.41 -1.20 0.85
CA GLY A 70 -13.44 -0.64 -0.51
C GLY A 70 -12.14 -0.80 -1.29
N MET A 71 -11.09 -1.37 -0.69
CA MET A 71 -9.90 -1.82 -1.42
C MET A 71 -10.31 -2.91 -2.42
N GLN A 72 -10.04 -2.71 -3.71
CA GLN A 72 -10.44 -3.65 -4.76
C GLN A 72 -9.37 -4.72 -4.98
N TYR A 73 -8.11 -4.32 -4.88
CA TYR A 73 -6.95 -5.21 -5.02
C TYR A 73 -5.83 -4.75 -4.11
N GLY A 74 -5.09 -5.70 -3.55
CA GLY A 74 -3.81 -5.41 -2.95
C GLY A 74 -2.91 -6.64 -2.90
N THR A 75 -1.63 -6.44 -3.21
CA THR A 75 -0.62 -7.50 -3.14
C THR A 75 0.70 -6.95 -2.64
N LEU A 76 1.45 -7.78 -1.92
CA LEU A 76 2.82 -7.52 -1.52
C LEU A 76 3.74 -8.42 -2.35
N VAL A 77 4.69 -7.80 -3.04
CA VAL A 77 5.80 -8.50 -3.70
C VAL A 77 7.07 -8.19 -2.92
N LEU A 78 7.68 -9.23 -2.37
CA LEU A 78 8.97 -9.13 -1.69
C LEU A 78 10.09 -9.62 -2.61
N THR A 79 11.22 -8.92 -2.61
CA THR A 79 12.45 -9.38 -3.26
C THR A 79 13.15 -10.40 -2.37
N GLY A 80 13.97 -11.30 -2.94
CA GLY A 80 14.89 -12.13 -2.13
C GLY A 80 15.85 -11.28 -1.28
N ASN A 81 16.65 -11.92 -0.44
CA ASN A 81 17.68 -11.23 0.36
C ASN A 81 18.55 -10.36 -0.56
N LEU A 82 18.57 -9.06 -0.29
CA LEU A 82 19.49 -8.08 -0.90
C LEU A 82 20.94 -8.36 -0.47
#